data_AF-A0A434H946-F1
#
_entry.id   AF-A0A434H946-F1
#
_cell.length_a   1.000
_cell.length_b   1.000
_cell.length_c   1.000
_cell.angle_alpha   90.00
_cell.angle_beta   90.00
_cell.angle_gamma   90.00
#
_symmetry.space_group_name_H-M   'P 1'
#
loop_
_entity.id
_entity.type
_entity.pdbx_description
1 polymer ?
#
loop_
_entity_poly.entity_id
_entity_poly.type
_entity_poly.pdbx_seq_one_letter_code
_entity_poly.pdbx_strand_id
1 'polypeptide(L)' 'LLDDSPLFVPVRVHELAARVRQRVKTGLPDLSIEELIVEMASVRQLAMAFDLPGSENVVQIPVRYSR' A
#
# COMPACT_ATOMS: atom_id res chain seq x y z
N LEU A 1 15.95 11.04 10.97
CA LEU A 1 16.02 10.20 9.77
C LEU A 1 15.09 9.02 10.04
N LEU A 2 14.07 8.79 9.21
CA LEU A 2 13.16 7.66 9.43
C LEU A 2 13.96 6.38 9.16
N ASP A 3 14.00 5.48 10.13
CA ASP A 3 14.81 4.26 10.09
C ASP A 3 14.61 3.46 8.79
N ASP A 4 15.70 3.25 8.05
CA ASP A 4 15.83 2.33 6.91
C ASP A 4 15.79 0.86 7.37
N SER A 5 14.85 0.51 8.25
CA SER A 5 14.71 -0.86 8.73
C SER A 5 14.07 -1.71 7.62
N PRO A 6 14.74 -2.76 7.12
CA PRO A 6 14.21 -3.63 6.05
C PRO A 6 13.02 -4.49 6.50
N LEU A 7 12.51 -4.28 7.72
CA LEU A 7 11.39 -5.02 8.31
C LEU A 7 10.04 -4.30 8.16
N PHE A 8 9.99 -3.11 7.54
CA PHE A 8 8.73 -2.43 7.28
C PHE A 8 7.98 -3.11 6.14
N VAL A 9 7.07 -4.03 6.50
CA VAL A 9 6.06 -4.54 5.57
C VAL A 9 5.09 -3.38 5.26
N PRO A 10 4.95 -2.96 3.99
CA PRO A 10 4.01 -1.91 3.64
C PRO A 10 2.60 -2.29 4.06
N VAL A 11 1.94 -1.41 4.81
CA VAL A 11 0.53 -1.61 5.18
C VAL A 11 -0.33 -1.42 3.94
N ARG A 12 -1.39 -2.22 3.80
CA ARG A 12 -2.37 -2.06 2.73
C ARG A 12 -3.12 -0.76 2.89
N VAL A 13 -3.28 0.00 1.81
CA VAL A 13 -3.97 1.30 1.82
C VAL A 13 -5.39 1.18 2.37
N HIS A 14 -6.15 0.18 1.91
CA HIS A 14 -7.51 -0.05 2.39
C HIS A 14 -7.59 -0.38 3.89
N GLU A 15 -6.69 -1.24 4.39
CA GLU A 15 -6.62 -1.55 5.83
C GLU A 15 -6.27 -0.31 6.67
N LEU A 16 -5.38 0.53 6.16
CA LEU A 16 -5.01 1.78 6.84
C LEU A 16 -6.18 2.76 6.84
N ALA A 17 -6.91 2.91 5.73
CA ALA A 17 -8.10 3.74 5.66
C ALA A 17 -9.18 3.30 6.66
N ALA A 18 -9.43 1.99 6.76
CA ALA A 18 -10.35 1.44 7.75
C ALA A 18 -9.93 1.76 9.20
N ARG A 19 -8.63 1.67 9.51
CA ARG A 19 -8.09 2.04 10.84
C ARG A 19 -8.23 3.54 11.12
N VAL A 20 -7.99 4.39 10.12
CA VAL A 20 -8.18 5.85 10.23
C VAL A 20 -9.65 6.16 10.52
N ARG A 21 -10.59 5.56 9.78
CA ARG A 21 -12.04 5.72 9.96
C ARG A 21 -12.50 5.35 11.37
N GLN A 22 -11.93 4.30 11.96
CA GLN A 22 -12.26 3.87 13.32
C GLN A 22 -11.75 4.82 14.40
N ARG A 23 -10.62 5.49 14.17
CA ARG A 23 -9.94 6.34 15.17
C ARG A 23 -10.26 7.82 15.02
N VAL A 24 -10.60 8.25 13.81
CA VAL A 24 -10.82 9.66 13.46
C VAL A 24 -12.28 9.84 13.07
N LYS A 25 -13.00 10.67 13.83
CA LYS A 25 -14.35 11.10 13.43
C LYS A 25 -14.22 12.06 12.25
N THR A 26 -14.56 11.57 11.06
CA THR A 26 -14.56 12.36 9.82
C THR A 26 -15.84 12.12 9.03
N GLY A 27 -16.26 13.11 8.26
CA GLY A 27 -17.36 12.98 7.28
C GLY A 27 -16.89 12.42 5.93
N LEU A 28 -15.59 12.20 5.75
CA LEU A 28 -15.02 11.74 4.48
C LEU A 28 -15.41 10.28 4.19
N PRO A 29 -15.76 9.97 2.92
CA PRO A 29 -15.87 8.58 2.44
C PRO A 29 -14.54 7.84 2.53
N ASP A 30 -14.58 6.51 2.60
CA ASP A 30 -13.38 5.67 2.70
C ASP A 30 -12.44 5.88 1.51
N LEU A 31 -12.98 6.03 0.28
CA LEU A 31 -12.19 6.33 -0.91
C LEU A 31 -11.35 7.62 -0.76
N SER A 32 -11.93 8.68 -0.22
CA SER A 32 -11.21 9.95 -0.03
C SER A 32 -10.14 9.84 1.06
N ILE A 33 -10.32 8.95 2.03
CA ILE A 33 -9.29 8.64 3.03
C ILE A 33 -8.14 7.87 2.37
N GLU A 34 -8.44 6.89 1.50
CA GLU A 34 -7.44 6.17 0.72
C GLU A 34 -6.63 7.11 -0.19
N GLU A 35 -7.28 7.98 -0.96
CA GLU A 35 -6.63 8.98 -1.81
C GLU A 35 -5.66 9.85 -1.00
N LEU A 36 -6.12 10.37 0.16
CA LEU A 36 -5.28 11.18 1.04
C LEU A 36 -4.07 10.40 1.57
N ILE A 37 -4.25 9.12 1.93
CA ILE A 37 -3.16 8.24 2.36
C ILE A 37 -2.13 8.10 1.23
N VAL A 38 -2.59 7.85 0.00
CA VAL A 38 -1.72 7.70 -1.18
C VAL A 38 -0.94 8.98 -1.43
N GLU A 39 -1.60 10.13 -1.48
CA GLU A 39 -0.94 11.43 -1.67
C GLU A 39 0.12 11.68 -0.59
N MET A 40 -0.21 11.46 0.68
CA MET A 40 0.71 11.67 1.80
C MET A 40 1.93 10.74 1.74
N ALA A 41 1.73 9.48 1.35
CA ALA A 41 2.79 8.50 1.21
C ALA A 41 3.67 8.80 0.00
N SER A 42 3.09 9.19 -1.14
CA SER A 42 3.83 9.60 -2.34
C SER A 42 4.74 10.79 -2.07
N VAL A 43 4.25 11.83 -1.38
CA VAL A 43 5.05 13.00 -0.98
C VAL A 43 6.25 12.60 -0.11
N ARG A 44 6.09 11.56 0.71
CA ARG A 44 7.12 11.07 1.65
C ARG A 44 7.94 9.92 1.08
N GLN A 45 7.69 9.51 -0.17
CA GLN A 45 8.31 8.35 -0.80
C GLN A 45 8.19 7.06 0.02
N LEU A 46 7.04 6.88 0.68
CA LEU A 46 6.76 5.69 1.49
C LEU A 46 6.22 4.56 0.61
N ALA A 47 6.72 3.34 0.85
CA ALA A 47 6.18 2.15 0.22
C ALA A 47 4.72 1.91 0.65
N MET A 48 3.89 1.50 -0.29
CA MET A 48 2.48 1.20 -0.07
C MET A 48 2.12 -0.15 -0.68
N ALA A 49 1.22 -0.89 -0.03
CA ALA A 49 0.60 -2.06 -0.62
C ALA A 49 -0.83 -1.71 -1.06
N PHE A 50 -1.17 -2.10 -2.29
CA PHE A 50 -2.53 -2.04 -2.80
C PHE A 50 -3.02 -3.47 -2.97
N ASP A 51 -4.27 -3.75 -2.59
CA ASP A 51 -4.88 -5.02 -2.93
C ASP A 51 -5.18 -5.04 -4.42
N LEU A 52 -4.59 -5.99 -5.14
CA LEU A 52 -5.11 -6.35 -6.46
C LEU A 52 -6.28 -7.32 -6.25
N PRO A 53 -7.48 -7.05 -6.77
CA PRO A 53 -8.56 -8.03 -6.68
C PRO A 53 -8.19 -9.31 -7.44
N GLY A 54 -8.12 -10.43 -6.71
CA GLY A 54 -8.08 -11.78 -7.29
C GLY A 54 -6.83 -12.20 -8.05
N SER A 55 -5.71 -11.47 -7.96
CA SER A 55 -4.47 -11.82 -8.67
C SER A 55 -3.37 -12.18 -7.68
N GLU A 56 -3.02 -13.46 -7.61
CA GLU A 56 -1.66 -13.84 -7.24
C GLU A 56 -0.74 -13.17 -8.28
N ASN A 57 -0.05 -12.10 -7.89
CA ASN A 57 0.86 -11.37 -8.77
C ASN A 57 2.12 -12.21 -9.03
N VAL A 58 1.97 -13.34 -9.73
CA VAL A 58 3.07 -14.20 -10.17
C VAL A 58 3.54 -13.67 -11.51
N VAL A 59 4.61 -12.86 -11.50
CA VAL A 59 5.36 -12.58 -12.72
C VAL A 59 6.11 -13.87 -13.09
N GLN A 60 5.64 -14.60 -14.10
CA GLN A 60 6.39 -15.73 -14.63
C GLN A 60 7.68 -15.22 -15.28
N ILE A 61 8.83 -15.54 -14.67
CA ILE A 61 10.14 -15.24 -15.27
C ILE A 61 10.38 -16.27 -16.37
N PRO A 62 10.61 -15.85 -17.62
CA PRO A 62 10.89 -16.79 -18.70
C PRO A 62 12.21 -17.52 -18.40
N VAL A 63 12.13 -18.85 -18.23
CA VAL A 63 13.30 -19.71 -18.10
C VAL A 63 13.99 -19.74 -19.47
N ARG A 64 15.08 -18.98 -19.60
CA ARG A 64 15.96 -19.08 -20.76
C ARG A 64 16.73 -20.40 -20.64
N TYR A 65 16.31 -21.40 -21.40
CA TYR A 65 17.14 -22.58 -21.61
C TYR A 65 18.41 -22.15 -22.33
N SER A 66 19.54 -22.25 -21.62
CA SER A 66 20.85 -22.15 -22.23
C SER A 66 21.08 -23.44 -23.02
N ARG A 67 21.24 -23.33 -24.33
CA ARG A 67 21.69 -24.44 -25.19
C ARG A 67 23.18 -24.69 -24.99
#